data_AF-A0A126X1A0-F1
#
_entry.id   AF-A0A126X1A0-F1
#
_cell.length_a   1.000
_cell.length_b   1.000
_cell.length_c   1.000
_cell.angle_alpha   90.00
_cell.angle_beta   90.00
_cell.angle_gamma   90.00
#
_symmetry.space_group_name_H-M   'P 1'
#
loop_
_entity.id
_entity.type
_entity.pdbx_description
1 polymer ?
#
loop_
_entity_poly.entity_id
_entity_poly.type
_entity_poly.pdbx_seq_one_letter_code
_entity_poly.pdbx_strand_id
1 'polypeptide(L)'
;MESQLTLIDQSFNARYSSGVREALGDLPNNFTITDPYISGHPIVFASRGFLKMSGYSKDEVIGKNARMFQGPRTSGKSVMEIREAIREERTIQLSLLNYRKDGTPFWMLFHLSPVFSKEDGRVIHFVAVRLPISRKPKAFTSGCGRNCCDFGEGGSGLPGTVFGSCRKELCMDSVTHPVPLWARGSLENFNTRGSEAEELCEASDLEKEKAAASIESILSLLTHYSELTGKLVCGKRCNLSGTNPLGSSLIISLGRIKQSFVLVDPLWHDMPIIYASDAFLKLTGYARHEVLGKNCRFLNGPGTDDEAICQLRKSVLAEKASTVRILNYRKDGSSFWNHLHISPVRNASGKIAFYVGVQREEGCKNECGRGLDPETVQLGAVGAVKVAVRGLSMGVGPSKS
;
A
#
# COMPACT_ATOMS: atom_id res chain seq x y z
N MET A 1 -7.20 13.49 17.33
CA MET A 1 -7.51 12.05 17.15
C MET A 1 -8.99 11.86 16.81
N GLU A 2 -9.90 12.57 17.48
CA GLU A 2 -11.35 12.57 17.19
C GLU A 2 -11.72 12.89 15.73
N SER A 3 -10.99 13.79 15.07
CA SER A 3 -11.25 14.16 13.67
C SER A 3 -11.00 13.01 12.67
N GLN A 4 -10.15 12.04 13.00
CA GLN A 4 -9.84 10.93 12.09
C GLN A 4 -10.81 9.75 12.27
N LEU A 5 -11.24 9.48 13.50
CA LEU A 5 -12.26 8.47 13.80
C LEU A 5 -13.61 8.86 13.18
N THR A 6 -14.00 10.14 13.30
CA THR A 6 -15.20 10.66 12.62
C THR A 6 -15.12 10.53 11.10
N LEU A 7 -13.96 10.80 10.48
CA LEU A 7 -13.76 10.57 9.03
C LEU A 7 -13.87 9.09 8.66
N ILE A 8 -13.34 8.18 9.48
CA ILE A 8 -13.42 6.73 9.27
C ILE A 8 -14.87 6.26 9.33
N ASP A 9 -15.61 6.70 10.35
CA ASP A 9 -17.01 6.35 10.51
C ASP A 9 -17.88 6.96 9.41
N GLN A 10 -17.62 8.21 9.02
CA GLN A 10 -18.30 8.82 7.88
C GLN A 10 -18.01 8.09 6.58
N SER A 11 -16.76 7.70 6.30
CA SER A 11 -16.41 6.99 5.07
C SER A 11 -17.16 5.66 4.96
N PHE A 12 -17.15 4.88 6.05
CA PHE A 12 -17.76 3.55 6.09
C PHE A 12 -19.30 3.64 6.09
N ASN A 13 -19.88 4.48 6.94
CA ASN A 13 -21.34 4.62 7.07
C ASN A 13 -21.97 5.38 5.89
N ALA A 14 -21.19 6.15 5.11
CA ALA A 14 -21.70 6.79 3.91
C ALA A 14 -21.98 5.79 2.78
N ARG A 15 -21.35 4.60 2.79
CA ARG A 15 -21.45 3.58 1.74
C ARG A 15 -22.27 2.36 2.13
N TYR A 16 -22.42 2.08 3.42
CA TYR A 16 -23.13 0.91 3.91
C TYR A 16 -24.15 1.31 4.98
N SER A 17 -25.28 0.61 5.03
CA SER A 17 -26.30 0.89 6.07
C SER A 17 -25.79 0.53 7.47
N SER A 18 -26.42 1.10 8.51
CA SER A 18 -25.92 1.09 9.89
C SER A 18 -25.65 -0.31 10.49
N GLY A 19 -26.36 -1.34 10.01
CA GLY A 19 -26.18 -2.73 10.49
C GLY A 19 -24.92 -3.45 9.97
N VAL A 20 -24.22 -2.90 8.98
CA VAL A 20 -23.10 -3.62 8.32
C VAL A 20 -21.99 -4.00 9.30
N ARG A 21 -21.71 -3.13 10.29
CA ARG A 21 -20.59 -3.33 11.23
C ARG A 21 -20.88 -4.46 12.21
N GLU A 22 -22.13 -4.60 12.61
CA GLU A 22 -22.60 -5.70 13.46
C GLU A 22 -22.56 -7.01 12.69
N ALA A 23 -23.15 -7.03 11.49
CA ALA A 23 -23.15 -8.22 10.63
C ALA A 23 -21.72 -8.69 10.26
N LEU A 24 -20.80 -7.77 9.97
CA LEU A 24 -19.38 -8.10 9.78
C LEU A 24 -18.70 -8.59 11.06
N GLY A 25 -19.15 -8.11 12.22
CA GLY A 25 -18.62 -8.48 13.53
C GLY A 25 -19.01 -9.88 13.99
N ASP A 26 -20.11 -10.41 13.46
CA ASP A 26 -20.62 -11.76 13.74
C ASP A 26 -20.02 -12.84 12.83
N LEU A 27 -19.33 -12.43 11.76
CA LEU A 27 -18.56 -13.37 10.95
C LEU A 27 -17.43 -14.00 11.78
N PRO A 28 -17.24 -15.32 11.72
CA PRO A 28 -16.21 -16.03 12.49
C PRO A 28 -14.79 -15.78 11.93
N ASN A 29 -14.67 -15.10 10.79
CA ASN A 29 -13.43 -14.93 10.06
C ASN A 29 -12.54 -13.85 10.68
N ASN A 30 -11.23 -14.01 10.51
CA ASN A 30 -10.22 -13.05 10.95
C ASN A 30 -9.89 -12.10 9.80
N PHE A 31 -10.42 -10.88 9.79
CA PHE A 31 -10.19 -9.96 8.69
C PHE A 31 -10.17 -8.49 9.12
N THR A 32 -9.60 -7.67 8.26
CA THR A 32 -9.66 -6.21 8.35
C THR A 32 -10.15 -5.62 7.04
N ILE A 33 -10.83 -4.48 7.11
CA ILE A 33 -11.15 -3.65 5.96
C ILE A 33 -10.34 -2.36 6.07
N THR A 34 -9.73 -1.97 4.96
CA THR A 34 -8.89 -0.76 4.86
C THR A 34 -9.45 0.17 3.79
N ASP A 35 -9.27 1.48 3.98
CA ASP A 35 -9.78 2.50 3.07
C ASP A 35 -8.60 3.27 2.43
N PRO A 36 -8.37 3.13 1.10
CA PRO A 36 -7.26 3.80 0.43
C PRO A 36 -7.47 5.31 0.24
N TYR A 37 -8.69 5.82 0.38
CA TYR A 37 -9.02 7.26 0.22
C TYR A 37 -8.78 8.08 1.47
N ILE A 38 -8.65 7.44 2.63
CA ILE A 38 -8.25 8.10 3.86
C ILE A 38 -6.71 8.16 3.93
N SER A 39 -6.18 9.34 4.25
CA SER A 39 -4.73 9.56 4.40
C SER A 39 -4.10 8.48 5.30
N GLY A 40 -3.05 7.85 4.78
CA GLY A 40 -2.33 6.78 5.46
C GLY A 40 -2.85 5.36 5.19
N HIS A 41 -3.88 5.19 4.37
CA HIS A 41 -4.52 3.89 4.09
C HIS A 41 -4.85 3.11 5.38
N PRO A 42 -5.68 3.69 6.27
CA PRO A 42 -5.95 3.12 7.57
C PRO A 42 -6.90 1.92 7.52
N ILE A 43 -6.88 1.13 8.58
CA ILE A 43 -7.89 0.13 8.89
C ILE A 43 -9.15 0.84 9.38
N VAL A 44 -10.27 0.58 8.72
CA VAL A 44 -11.60 1.16 9.03
C VAL A 44 -12.54 0.16 9.71
N PHE A 45 -12.20 -1.12 9.63
CA PHE A 45 -12.89 -2.20 10.33
C PHE A 45 -11.92 -3.34 10.65
N ALA A 46 -12.11 -3.97 11.82
CA ALA A 46 -11.38 -5.15 12.25
C ALA A 46 -12.36 -6.13 12.91
N SER A 47 -12.37 -7.38 12.48
CA SER A 47 -13.29 -8.40 13.02
C SER A 47 -12.93 -8.80 14.45
N ARG A 48 -13.91 -9.27 15.22
CA ARG A 48 -13.68 -9.75 16.60
C ARG A 48 -12.63 -10.86 16.65
N GLY A 49 -12.68 -11.79 15.69
CA GLY A 49 -11.69 -12.86 15.53
C GLY A 49 -10.28 -12.33 15.29
N PHE A 50 -10.13 -11.31 14.43
CA PHE A 50 -8.84 -10.67 14.18
C PHE A 50 -8.27 -10.00 15.43
N LEU A 51 -9.09 -9.26 16.18
CA LEU A 51 -8.66 -8.60 17.42
C LEU A 51 -8.17 -9.64 18.45
N LYS A 52 -8.94 -10.71 18.65
CA LYS A 52 -8.56 -11.81 19.55
C LYS A 52 -7.26 -12.50 19.12
N MET A 53 -7.09 -12.75 17.82
CA MET A 53 -5.90 -13.41 17.26
C MET A 53 -4.64 -12.55 17.38
N SER A 54 -4.76 -11.25 17.13
CA SER A 54 -3.63 -10.30 17.11
C SER A 54 -3.25 -9.79 18.50
N GLY A 55 -4.17 -9.84 19.46
CA GLY A 55 -4.00 -9.32 20.81
C GLY A 55 -4.16 -7.81 20.94
N TYR A 56 -4.49 -7.11 19.85
CA TYR A 56 -4.76 -5.67 19.87
C TYR A 56 -6.22 -5.38 20.17
N SER A 57 -6.47 -4.30 20.90
CA SER A 57 -7.83 -3.76 21.06
C SER A 57 -8.31 -3.07 19.78
N LYS A 58 -9.62 -2.87 19.65
CA LYS A 58 -10.22 -2.16 18.51
C LYS A 58 -9.61 -0.76 18.35
N ASP A 59 -9.48 -0.03 19.45
CA ASP A 59 -9.02 1.38 19.43
C ASP A 59 -7.55 1.52 19.04
N GLU A 60 -6.75 0.49 19.25
CA GLU A 60 -5.34 0.44 18.82
C GLU A 60 -5.20 0.15 17.32
N VAL A 61 -6.17 -0.52 16.70
CA VAL A 61 -6.11 -0.99 15.31
C VAL A 61 -6.79 0.00 14.36
N ILE A 62 -7.97 0.51 14.73
CA ILE A 62 -8.74 1.40 13.87
C ILE A 62 -7.96 2.71 13.65
N GLY A 63 -7.88 3.16 12.39
CA GLY A 63 -7.13 4.35 12.01
C GLY A 63 -5.63 4.13 11.80
N LYS A 64 -5.10 2.95 12.09
CA LYS A 64 -3.69 2.61 11.84
C LYS A 64 -3.50 1.95 10.47
N ASN A 65 -2.29 2.06 9.94
CA ASN A 65 -1.90 1.34 8.73
C ASN A 65 -1.54 -0.12 9.09
N ALA A 66 -1.98 -1.07 8.26
CA ALA A 66 -1.77 -2.51 8.50
C ALA A 66 -0.29 -2.95 8.56
N ARG A 67 0.67 -2.08 8.19
CA ARG A 67 2.10 -2.33 8.41
C ARG A 67 2.48 -2.49 9.87
N MET A 68 1.64 -2.05 10.81
CA MET A 68 1.92 -2.16 12.25
C MET A 68 2.08 -3.61 12.74
N PHE A 69 1.58 -4.60 11.99
CA PHE A 69 1.72 -6.02 12.32
C PHE A 69 3.02 -6.65 11.78
N GLN A 70 3.81 -5.89 11.00
CA GLN A 70 5.08 -6.33 10.45
C GLN A 70 6.19 -6.13 11.49
N GLY A 71 7.23 -6.97 11.45
CA GLY A 71 8.36 -6.86 12.36
C GLY A 71 9.68 -7.30 11.71
N PRO A 72 10.75 -7.46 12.50
CA PRO A 72 12.12 -7.61 11.99
C PRO A 72 12.33 -8.78 11.01
N ARG A 73 11.59 -9.88 11.20
CA ARG A 73 11.69 -11.09 10.36
C ARG A 73 10.62 -11.15 9.27
N THR A 74 9.79 -10.12 9.12
CA THR A 74 8.81 -10.07 8.03
C THR A 74 9.55 -9.89 6.70
N SER A 75 9.37 -10.83 5.77
CA SER A 75 10.08 -10.81 4.49
C SER A 75 9.77 -9.54 3.68
N GLY A 76 10.83 -8.82 3.29
CA GLY A 76 10.73 -7.66 2.41
C GLY A 76 10.13 -8.00 1.05
N LYS A 77 10.36 -9.23 0.55
CA LYS A 77 9.79 -9.72 -0.71
C LYS A 77 8.27 -9.80 -0.63
N SER A 78 7.72 -10.43 0.41
CA SER A 78 6.27 -10.52 0.63
C SER A 78 5.63 -9.14 0.81
N VAL A 79 6.31 -8.24 1.55
CA VAL A 79 5.82 -6.87 1.74
C VAL A 79 5.80 -6.10 0.42
N MET A 80 6.81 -6.27 -0.43
CA MET A 80 6.84 -5.67 -1.76
C MET A 80 5.70 -6.24 -2.62
N GLU A 81 5.49 -7.55 -2.62
CA GLU A 81 4.42 -8.18 -3.40
C GLU A 81 3.02 -7.67 -3.00
N ILE A 82 2.78 -7.43 -1.71
CA ILE A 82 1.54 -6.79 -1.22
C ILE A 82 1.41 -5.36 -1.75
N ARG A 83 2.51 -4.58 -1.75
CA ARG A 83 2.49 -3.20 -2.27
C ARG A 83 2.20 -3.19 -3.77
N GLU A 84 2.79 -4.12 -4.52
CA GLU A 84 2.53 -4.26 -5.95
C GLU A 84 1.08 -4.69 -6.21
N ALA A 85 0.52 -5.60 -5.41
CA ALA A 85 -0.89 -5.97 -5.52
C ALA A 85 -1.85 -4.81 -5.25
N ILE A 86 -1.54 -3.96 -4.25
CA ILE A 86 -2.29 -2.72 -3.99
C ILE A 86 -2.11 -1.74 -5.15
N ARG A 87 -0.91 -1.64 -5.73
CA ARG A 87 -0.61 -0.78 -6.89
C ARG A 87 -1.38 -1.17 -8.14
N GLU A 88 -1.49 -2.47 -8.38
CA GLU A 88 -2.18 -3.06 -9.53
C GLU A 88 -3.67 -3.28 -9.26
N GLU A 89 -4.15 -3.00 -8.04
CA GLU A 89 -5.53 -3.21 -7.63
C GLU A 89 -6.01 -4.64 -7.92
N ARG A 90 -5.13 -5.61 -7.59
CA ARG A 90 -5.37 -7.04 -7.78
C ARG A 90 -5.48 -7.79 -6.47
N THR A 91 -6.16 -8.93 -6.53
CA THR A 91 -6.17 -9.90 -5.44
C THR A 91 -4.78 -10.53 -5.30
N ILE A 92 -4.38 -10.80 -4.06
CA ILE A 92 -3.13 -11.51 -3.75
C ILE A 92 -3.35 -12.46 -2.57
N GLN A 93 -2.69 -13.61 -2.62
CA GLN A 93 -2.65 -14.58 -1.53
C GLN A 93 -1.20 -15.02 -1.30
N LEU A 94 -0.69 -14.87 -0.08
CA LEU A 94 0.67 -15.30 0.27
C LEU A 94 0.81 -15.63 1.76
N SER A 95 1.86 -16.35 2.13
CA SER A 95 2.25 -16.55 3.52
C SER A 95 3.07 -15.35 4.03
N LEU A 96 2.64 -14.78 5.15
CA LEU A 96 3.27 -13.62 5.78
C LEU A 96 3.58 -13.91 7.25
N LEU A 97 4.78 -13.54 7.69
CA LEU A 97 5.13 -13.52 9.10
C LEU A 97 4.73 -12.18 9.71
N ASN A 98 3.76 -12.21 10.63
CA ASN A 98 3.30 -11.05 11.39
C ASN A 98 3.58 -11.23 12.89
N TYR A 99 3.40 -10.15 13.64
CA TYR A 99 3.65 -10.08 15.06
C TYR A 99 2.38 -9.72 15.81
N ARG A 100 2.12 -10.44 16.91
CA ARG A 100 1.06 -10.08 17.85
C ARG A 100 1.50 -8.90 18.72
N LYS A 101 0.57 -8.37 19.53
CA LYS A 101 0.84 -7.27 20.46
C LYS A 101 1.95 -7.58 21.47
N ASP A 102 2.07 -8.83 21.90
CA ASP A 102 3.12 -9.31 22.81
C ASP A 102 4.49 -9.51 22.13
N GLY A 103 4.60 -9.22 20.83
CA GLY A 103 5.81 -9.42 20.03
C GLY A 103 6.02 -10.85 19.54
N THR A 104 5.07 -11.77 19.80
CA THR A 104 5.20 -13.15 19.32
C THR A 104 5.01 -13.20 17.79
N PRO A 105 5.99 -13.75 17.04
CA PRO A 105 5.85 -13.93 15.61
C PRO A 105 4.91 -15.11 15.32
N PHE A 106 4.07 -14.97 14.30
CA PHE A 106 3.21 -16.04 13.82
C PHE A 106 3.06 -15.98 12.30
N TRP A 107 3.03 -17.16 11.69
CA TRP A 107 2.76 -17.31 10.28
C TRP A 107 1.28 -17.24 10.01
N MET A 108 0.91 -16.54 8.95
CA MET A 108 -0.47 -16.47 8.50
C MET A 108 -0.56 -16.43 6.98
N LEU A 109 -1.58 -17.07 6.45
CA LEU A 109 -2.03 -16.87 5.10
C LEU A 109 -2.74 -15.52 5.02
N PHE A 110 -2.17 -14.61 4.25
CA PHE A 110 -2.71 -13.30 3.95
C PHE A 110 -3.42 -13.36 2.60
N HIS A 111 -4.73 -13.10 2.58
CA HIS A 111 -5.50 -12.96 1.35
C HIS A 111 -6.11 -11.56 1.30
N LEU A 112 -5.67 -10.74 0.35
CA LEU A 112 -6.12 -9.37 0.14
C LEU A 112 -6.93 -9.29 -1.15
N SER A 113 -8.12 -8.69 -1.08
CA SER A 113 -8.99 -8.47 -2.24
C SER A 113 -9.52 -7.03 -2.26
N PRO A 114 -9.45 -6.34 -3.41
CA PRO A 114 -10.06 -5.03 -3.59
C PRO A 114 -11.59 -5.12 -3.68
N VAL A 115 -12.27 -4.11 -3.13
CA VAL A 115 -13.71 -3.87 -3.26
C VAL A 115 -13.90 -2.68 -4.17
N PHE A 116 -14.63 -2.87 -5.26
CA PHE A 116 -14.86 -1.83 -6.26
C PHE A 116 -16.23 -1.20 -6.11
N SER A 117 -16.33 0.08 -6.47
CA SER A 117 -17.58 0.78 -6.71
C SER A 117 -18.19 0.32 -8.03
N LYS A 118 -19.48 -0.01 -8.07
CA LYS A 118 -20.16 -0.29 -9.34
C LYS A 118 -20.40 0.97 -10.16
N GLU A 119 -20.40 2.16 -9.55
CA GLU A 119 -20.70 3.42 -10.23
C GLU A 119 -19.58 3.85 -11.19
N ASP A 120 -18.33 3.71 -10.75
CA ASP A 120 -17.16 4.29 -11.42
C ASP A 120 -15.93 3.36 -11.42
N GLY A 121 -16.07 2.11 -10.96
CA GLY A 121 -15.00 1.12 -10.99
C GLY A 121 -13.83 1.40 -10.05
N ARG A 122 -13.91 2.43 -9.19
CA ARG A 122 -12.83 2.77 -8.24
C ARG A 122 -12.76 1.78 -7.08
N VAL A 123 -11.57 1.53 -6.54
CA VAL A 123 -11.40 0.76 -5.31
C VAL A 123 -11.91 1.57 -4.12
N ILE A 124 -12.95 1.08 -3.45
CA ILE A 124 -13.54 1.67 -2.24
C ILE A 124 -12.81 1.20 -1.00
N HIS A 125 -12.54 -0.11 -0.91
CA HIS A 125 -11.86 -0.70 0.22
C HIS A 125 -10.96 -1.85 -0.23
N PHE A 126 -10.05 -2.26 0.65
CA PHE A 126 -9.43 -3.58 0.55
C PHE A 126 -9.85 -4.43 1.75
N VAL A 127 -10.30 -5.66 1.48
CA VAL A 127 -10.59 -6.68 2.49
C VAL A 127 -9.36 -7.59 2.59
N ALA A 128 -8.86 -7.76 3.82
CA ALA A 128 -7.71 -8.61 4.10
C ALA A 128 -8.08 -9.70 5.11
N VAL A 129 -8.24 -10.94 4.63
CA VAL A 129 -8.44 -12.14 5.45
C VAL A 129 -7.10 -12.70 5.90
N ARG A 130 -7.04 -13.14 7.16
CA ARG A 130 -5.82 -13.59 7.83
C ARG A 130 -6.04 -14.90 8.55
N LEU A 131 -5.50 -15.99 8.02
CA LEU A 131 -5.62 -17.30 8.66
C LEU A 131 -4.26 -17.72 9.23
N PRO A 132 -4.12 -17.90 10.56
CA PRO A 132 -2.91 -18.47 11.14
C PRO A 132 -2.60 -19.82 10.50
N ILE A 133 -1.36 -20.01 10.06
CA ILE A 133 -0.89 -21.29 9.52
C ILE A 133 -0.42 -22.15 10.68
N SER A 134 -1.00 -23.33 10.84
CA SER A 134 -0.57 -24.27 11.87
C SER A 134 0.67 -25.01 11.40
N ARG A 135 1.84 -24.73 12.01
CA ARG A 135 3.04 -25.54 11.78
C ARG A 135 2.80 -26.96 12.26
N LYS A 136 2.80 -27.96 11.36
CA LYS A 136 3.04 -29.35 11.78
C LYS A 136 4.53 -29.44 12.13
N PRO A 137 4.92 -29.89 13.34
CA PRO A 137 6.31 -30.19 13.62
C PRO A 137 6.79 -31.19 12.57
N LYS A 138 7.87 -30.90 11.85
CA LYS A 138 8.58 -31.95 11.12
C LYS A 138 9.02 -32.94 12.20
N ALA A 139 8.44 -34.14 12.21
CA ALA A 139 8.95 -35.21 13.04
C ALA A 139 10.42 -35.38 12.63
N PHE A 140 11.33 -35.02 13.53
CA PHE A 140 12.69 -35.53 13.45
C PHE A 140 12.56 -37.04 13.53
N THR A 141 12.70 -37.72 12.40
CA THR A 141 13.01 -39.14 12.40
C THR A 141 14.37 -39.26 13.05
N SER A 142 14.38 -39.38 14.38
CA SER A 142 15.55 -39.84 15.11
C SER A 142 15.86 -41.22 14.56
N GLY A 143 16.91 -41.31 13.73
CA GLY A 143 17.50 -42.57 13.34
C GLY A 143 17.98 -43.28 14.60
N CYS A 144 17.11 -44.09 15.20
CA CYS A 144 17.45 -44.99 16.28
C CYS A 144 18.24 -46.12 15.63
N GLY A 145 19.56 -45.92 15.55
CA GLY A 145 20.49 -46.93 15.12
C GLY A 145 20.61 -48.04 16.16
N ARG A 146 20.39 -49.26 15.68
CA ARG A 146 20.97 -50.54 16.13
C ARG A 146 20.52 -51.08 17.48
N ASN A 147 19.83 -52.22 17.42
CA ASN A 147 20.31 -53.44 18.05
C ASN A 147 19.96 -54.68 17.19
N CYS A 148 20.94 -55.57 17.08
CA CYS A 148 20.95 -56.93 16.50
C CYS A 148 19.78 -57.78 17.06
N CYS A 149 19.26 -58.88 16.50
CA CYS A 149 19.73 -60.04 15.72
C CYS A 149 18.46 -60.62 15.02
N ASP A 150 18.44 -61.48 13.99
CA ASP A 150 19.02 -62.82 13.89
C ASP A 150 18.79 -63.38 12.46
N PHE A 151 19.52 -64.46 12.12
CA PHE A 151 19.64 -65.12 10.83
C PHE A 151 18.39 -65.86 10.30
N GLY A 152 18.30 -66.01 8.97
CA GLY A 152 17.44 -66.98 8.29
C GLY A 152 17.56 -66.93 6.76
N GLU A 153 18.26 -67.91 6.19
CA GLU A 153 18.58 -68.08 4.75
C GLU A 153 17.36 -68.31 3.84
N GLY A 154 17.49 -67.97 2.55
CA GLY A 154 16.68 -68.57 1.49
C GLY A 154 16.62 -67.82 0.15
N GLY A 155 17.58 -68.08 -0.74
CA GLY A 155 17.28 -68.37 -2.16
C GLY A 155 17.07 -67.25 -3.20
N SER A 156 18.11 -67.10 -4.04
CA SER A 156 18.05 -66.93 -5.52
C SER A 156 17.65 -65.60 -6.19
N GLY A 157 18.56 -65.08 -7.03
CA GLY A 157 18.22 -64.68 -8.40
C GLY A 157 18.47 -63.24 -8.86
N LEU A 158 19.62 -63.02 -9.51
CA LEU A 158 19.97 -61.99 -10.52
C LEU A 158 20.34 -60.54 -10.09
N PRO A 159 21.54 -60.04 -10.47
CA PRO A 159 22.01 -58.68 -10.13
C PRO A 159 21.79 -57.65 -11.26
N GLY A 160 21.27 -56.47 -10.90
CA GLY A 160 21.21 -55.28 -11.74
C GLY A 160 22.29 -54.26 -11.35
N THR A 161 23.15 -53.97 -12.30
CA THR A 161 24.41 -53.21 -12.27
C THR A 161 24.31 -51.79 -11.68
N VAL A 162 25.21 -51.49 -10.73
CA VAL A 162 25.56 -50.14 -10.24
C VAL A 162 26.78 -49.64 -11.02
N PHE A 163 26.66 -48.50 -11.70
CA PHE A 163 27.81 -47.82 -12.31
C PHE A 163 28.44 -46.84 -11.31
N GLY A 164 29.50 -47.29 -10.65
CA GLY A 164 30.49 -46.42 -10.02
C GLY A 164 31.77 -46.45 -10.86
N SER A 165 32.29 -45.27 -11.22
CA SER A 165 33.61 -45.14 -11.83
C SER A 165 34.42 -44.12 -11.04
N CYS A 166 35.43 -44.62 -10.34
CA CYS A 166 36.57 -43.88 -9.81
C CYS A 166 37.83 -44.52 -10.39
N ARG A 167 38.69 -43.74 -11.04
CA ARG A 167 40.09 -44.05 -11.36
C ARG A 167 40.79 -42.73 -11.72
N LYS A 168 42.09 -42.51 -11.51
CA LYS A 168 43.09 -42.83 -10.49
C LYS A 168 44.31 -41.94 -10.85
N GLU A 169 44.89 -41.31 -9.84
CA GLU A 169 46.23 -40.70 -9.66
C GLU A 169 47.27 -40.54 -10.78
N LEU A 170 48.04 -39.46 -10.66
CA LEU A 170 49.47 -39.32 -11.03
C LEU A 170 50.21 -38.47 -9.96
N CYS A 171 51.45 -38.84 -9.63
CA CYS A 171 52.32 -38.32 -8.57
C CYS A 171 53.66 -37.74 -9.10
N MET A 172 54.41 -37.08 -8.19
CA MET A 172 55.86 -36.70 -8.18
C MET A 172 56.24 -35.34 -8.83
N ASP A 173 57.15 -34.46 -8.31
CA ASP A 173 58.20 -34.62 -7.28
C ASP A 173 58.86 -33.29 -6.78
N SER A 174 59.30 -33.26 -5.50
CA SER A 174 60.54 -32.70 -4.84
C SER A 174 61.04 -31.21 -5.07
N VAL A 175 61.73 -30.43 -4.20
CA VAL A 175 62.80 -30.61 -3.17
C VAL A 175 62.99 -29.33 -2.26
N THR A 176 63.37 -29.51 -0.97
CA THR A 176 64.16 -28.68 0.03
C THR A 176 63.76 -27.31 0.66
N HIS A 177 63.94 -27.23 2.00
CA HIS A 177 63.92 -26.10 2.98
C HIS A 177 65.29 -25.36 3.11
N PRO A 178 65.60 -24.35 4.01
CA PRO A 178 64.82 -23.55 5.02
C PRO A 178 65.11 -21.99 5.13
N VAL A 179 64.10 -21.21 5.62
CA VAL A 179 64.03 -20.10 6.67
C VAL A 179 65.21 -19.09 6.92
N PRO A 180 65.08 -17.83 7.45
CA PRO A 180 63.91 -16.94 7.82
C PRO A 180 63.99 -15.46 7.34
N LEU A 181 62.87 -14.71 7.34
CA LEU A 181 62.78 -13.42 8.06
C LEU A 181 61.34 -12.86 8.11
N TRP A 182 61.08 -12.18 9.22
CA TRP A 182 59.81 -11.80 9.86
C TRP A 182 58.81 -10.97 9.04
N ALA A 183 57.50 -11.25 9.22
CA ALA A 183 56.48 -10.22 9.46
C ALA A 183 55.11 -10.82 9.85
N ARG A 184 54.68 -10.47 11.08
CA ARG A 184 53.33 -10.06 11.50
C ARG A 184 52.14 -11.02 11.35
N GLY A 185 51.57 -11.37 12.50
CA GLY A 185 50.40 -12.23 12.64
C GLY A 185 49.03 -11.57 12.39
N SER A 186 48.06 -12.48 12.32
CA SER A 186 46.59 -12.38 12.34
C SER A 186 45.89 -11.56 11.26
N LEU A 187 45.54 -12.25 10.18
CA LEU A 187 44.29 -12.05 9.45
C LEU A 187 43.48 -13.35 9.56
N GLU A 188 42.57 -13.42 10.53
CA GLU A 188 41.55 -14.47 10.57
C GLU A 188 40.44 -14.11 9.56
N ASN A 189 40.38 -14.91 8.50
CA ASN A 189 39.28 -14.91 7.54
C ASN A 189 38.02 -15.51 8.19
N PHE A 190 37.06 -14.67 8.58
CA PHE A 190 35.69 -15.10 8.81
C PHE A 190 35.01 -15.47 7.49
N ASN A 191 35.08 -16.74 7.11
CA ASN A 191 34.17 -17.32 6.13
C ASN A 191 33.37 -18.46 6.78
N THR A 192 32.30 -18.08 7.47
CA THR A 192 31.16 -18.96 7.73
C THR A 192 29.90 -18.15 7.48
N ARG A 193 29.61 -17.91 6.19
CA ARG A 193 28.31 -17.43 5.74
C ARG A 193 27.33 -18.59 5.87
N GLY A 194 26.80 -18.77 7.08
CA GLY A 194 25.64 -19.59 7.34
C GLY A 194 24.49 -19.07 6.48
N SER A 195 24.11 -19.84 5.47
CA SER A 195 22.87 -19.64 4.74
C SER A 195 21.74 -19.98 5.71
N GLU A 196 21.23 -18.98 6.45
CA GLU A 196 19.97 -19.12 7.16
C GLU A 196 18.90 -19.32 6.08
N ALA A 197 18.51 -20.57 5.85
CA ALA A 197 17.37 -20.91 5.04
C ALA A 197 16.16 -20.16 5.60
N GLU A 198 15.66 -19.15 4.87
CA GLU A 198 14.39 -18.50 5.18
C GLU A 198 13.33 -19.61 5.32
N GLU A 199 12.87 -19.86 6.56
CA GLU A 199 11.80 -20.82 6.82
C GLU A 199 10.50 -20.31 6.17
N LEU A 200 10.31 -20.55 4.88
CA LEU A 200 9.04 -20.33 4.19
C LEU A 200 8.00 -21.30 4.76
N CYS A 201 7.06 -20.77 5.54
CA CYS A 201 5.89 -21.52 5.98
C CYS A 201 4.82 -21.41 4.90
N GLU A 202 4.55 -22.47 4.17
CA GLU A 202 3.49 -22.48 3.15
C GLU A 202 2.14 -22.90 3.76
N ALA A 203 1.07 -22.25 3.30
CA ALA A 203 -0.30 -22.62 3.66
C ALA A 203 -0.78 -23.79 2.80
N SER A 204 -1.54 -24.69 3.42
CA SER A 204 -2.23 -25.79 2.74
C SER A 204 -3.32 -25.28 1.80
N ASP A 205 -3.69 -26.08 0.80
CA ASP A 205 -4.73 -25.70 -0.15
C ASP A 205 -6.11 -25.53 0.52
N LEU A 206 -6.38 -26.29 1.60
CA LEU A 206 -7.57 -26.12 2.43
C LEU A 206 -7.59 -24.74 3.13
N GLU A 207 -6.45 -24.26 3.63
CA GLU A 207 -6.35 -22.92 4.21
C GLU A 207 -6.56 -21.84 3.13
N LYS A 208 -6.04 -22.08 1.91
CA LYS A 208 -6.24 -21.18 0.76
C LYS A 208 -7.70 -21.08 0.34
N GLU A 209 -8.38 -22.20 0.23
CA GLU A 209 -9.81 -22.28 -0.10
C GLU A 209 -10.66 -21.62 0.99
N LYS A 210 -10.35 -21.88 2.27
CA LYS A 210 -11.02 -21.23 3.40
C LYS A 210 -10.84 -19.71 3.38
N ALA A 211 -9.66 -19.21 3.02
CA ALA A 211 -9.43 -17.78 2.89
C ALA A 211 -10.27 -17.18 1.76
N ALA A 212 -10.34 -17.84 0.60
CA ALA A 212 -11.14 -17.40 -0.54
C ALA A 212 -12.64 -17.38 -0.20
N ALA A 213 -13.17 -18.44 0.41
CA ALA A 213 -14.56 -18.49 0.86
C ALA A 213 -14.90 -17.39 1.88
N SER A 214 -13.94 -17.05 2.77
CA SER A 214 -14.09 -15.94 3.70
C SER A 214 -14.23 -14.60 2.98
N ILE A 215 -13.44 -14.37 1.93
CA ILE A 215 -13.51 -13.15 1.12
C ILE A 215 -14.87 -13.05 0.42
N GLU A 216 -15.33 -14.12 -0.22
CA GLU A 216 -16.62 -14.14 -0.91
C GLU A 216 -17.79 -13.85 0.05
N SER A 217 -17.77 -14.43 1.25
CA SER A 217 -18.77 -14.15 2.29
C SER A 217 -18.77 -12.67 2.70
N ILE A 218 -17.59 -12.08 2.93
CA ILE A 218 -17.48 -10.66 3.29
C ILE A 218 -17.95 -9.77 2.13
N LEU A 219 -17.56 -10.07 0.89
CA LEU A 219 -17.96 -9.31 -0.29
C LEU A 219 -19.46 -9.37 -0.53
N SER A 220 -20.08 -10.55 -0.35
CA SER A 220 -21.53 -10.72 -0.43
C SER A 220 -22.25 -9.84 0.58
N LEU A 221 -21.77 -9.82 1.83
CA LEU A 221 -22.33 -8.97 2.88
C LEU A 221 -22.18 -7.48 2.54
N LEU A 222 -20.99 -7.03 2.14
CA LEU A 222 -20.75 -5.64 1.76
C LEU A 222 -21.63 -5.22 0.56
N THR A 223 -21.83 -6.12 -0.40
CA THR A 223 -22.71 -5.88 -1.56
C THR A 223 -24.15 -5.69 -1.09
N HIS A 224 -24.69 -6.60 -0.28
CA HIS A 224 -26.05 -6.51 0.27
C HIS A 224 -26.28 -5.19 1.03
N TYR A 225 -25.37 -4.82 1.94
CA TYR A 225 -25.49 -3.58 2.71
C TYR A 225 -25.26 -2.31 1.88
N SER A 226 -24.59 -2.42 0.72
CA SER A 226 -24.44 -1.31 -0.22
C SER A 226 -25.71 -1.07 -1.06
N GLU A 227 -26.48 -2.12 -1.37
CA GLU A 227 -27.76 -2.02 -2.08
C GLU A 227 -28.76 -1.15 -1.31
N LEU A 228 -28.79 -1.29 0.01
CA LEU A 228 -29.66 -0.51 0.90
C LEU A 228 -29.37 1.00 0.89
N THR A 229 -28.18 1.42 0.43
CA THR A 229 -27.79 2.84 0.34
C THR A 229 -27.76 3.37 -1.10
N GLY A 230 -28.00 2.50 -2.09
CA GLY A 230 -27.84 2.81 -3.52
C GLY A 230 -26.40 2.93 -4.02
N LYS A 231 -25.39 2.89 -3.12
CA LYS A 231 -23.97 3.07 -3.44
C LYS A 231 -23.27 1.73 -3.66
N LEU A 232 -23.69 1.03 -4.70
CA LEU A 232 -23.35 -0.37 -4.94
C LEU A 232 -21.84 -0.64 -5.02
N VAL A 233 -21.42 -1.76 -4.41
CA VAL A 233 -20.06 -2.29 -4.50
C VAL A 233 -20.01 -3.69 -5.12
N CYS A 234 -18.83 -4.14 -5.53
CA CYS A 234 -18.58 -5.47 -6.08
C CYS A 234 -17.12 -5.93 -5.91
N GLY A 235 -16.88 -7.24 -5.96
CA GLY A 235 -15.53 -7.83 -5.89
C GLY A 235 -14.74 -7.80 -7.20
N LYS A 236 -15.39 -7.55 -8.34
CA LYS A 236 -14.76 -7.45 -9.66
C LYS A 236 -14.96 -6.05 -10.21
N ARG A 237 -13.92 -5.46 -10.80
CA ARG A 237 -14.01 -4.13 -11.41
C ARG A 237 -15.02 -4.15 -12.56
N CYS A 238 -16.03 -3.30 -12.45
CA CYS A 238 -16.94 -2.99 -13.55
C CYS A 238 -16.43 -1.73 -14.25
N ASN A 239 -16.09 -1.81 -15.54
CA ASN A 239 -15.74 -0.63 -16.32
C ASN A 239 -17.04 -0.03 -16.87
N LEU A 240 -17.60 0.95 -16.16
CA LEU A 240 -18.65 1.81 -16.71
C LEU A 240 -18.01 3.07 -17.26
N SER A 241 -18.37 3.36 -18.52
CA SER A 241 -17.76 4.34 -19.40
C SER A 241 -17.58 5.73 -18.77
N GLY A 242 -16.41 6.33 -18.97
CA GLY A 242 -16.24 7.78 -18.92
C GLY A 242 -15.05 8.24 -18.10
N THR A 243 -14.94 7.84 -16.83
CA THR A 243 -13.88 8.31 -15.93
C THR A 243 -12.88 7.19 -15.66
N ASN A 244 -11.59 7.44 -15.89
CA ASN A 244 -10.55 6.58 -15.32
C ASN A 244 -10.34 7.05 -13.87
N PRO A 245 -10.89 6.36 -12.86
CA PRO A 245 -10.64 6.75 -11.48
C PRO A 245 -9.13 6.72 -11.21
N LEU A 246 -8.64 7.67 -10.41
CA LEU A 246 -7.26 7.63 -9.96
C LEU A 246 -7.01 6.29 -9.27
N GLY A 247 -5.95 5.59 -9.67
CA GLY A 247 -5.57 4.34 -9.03
C GLY A 247 -5.32 4.55 -7.53
N SER A 248 -5.78 3.62 -6.70
CA SER A 248 -5.63 3.63 -5.25
C SER A 248 -4.19 3.84 -4.81
N SER A 249 -3.19 3.29 -5.52
CA SER A 249 -1.78 3.56 -5.22
C SER A 249 -1.37 5.02 -5.36
N LEU A 250 -1.87 5.74 -6.37
CA LEU A 250 -1.65 7.18 -6.46
C LEU A 250 -2.31 7.88 -5.28
N ILE A 251 -3.56 7.56 -4.98
CA ILE A 251 -4.31 8.17 -3.87
C ILE A 251 -3.59 7.96 -2.54
N ILE A 252 -3.12 6.73 -2.27
CA ILE A 252 -2.34 6.39 -1.08
C ILE A 252 -1.05 7.21 -1.02
N SER A 253 -0.37 7.40 -2.16
CA SER A 253 0.88 8.14 -2.24
C SER A 253 0.66 9.65 -2.02
N LEU A 254 -0.36 10.21 -2.67
CA LEU A 254 -0.78 11.60 -2.51
C LEU A 254 -1.23 11.90 -1.08
N GLY A 255 -1.93 10.97 -0.43
CA GLY A 255 -2.37 11.10 0.96
C GLY A 255 -1.24 11.21 1.98
N ARG A 256 0.02 10.93 1.61
CA ARG A 256 1.19 11.13 2.49
C ARG A 256 1.65 12.59 2.53
N ILE A 257 1.33 13.36 1.50
CA ILE A 257 1.71 14.77 1.38
C ILE A 257 0.85 15.58 2.34
N LYS A 258 1.48 16.41 3.17
CA LYS A 258 0.81 17.16 4.26
C LYS A 258 0.42 18.58 3.87
N GLN A 259 0.95 19.08 2.76
CA GLN A 259 0.65 20.41 2.23
C GLN A 259 -0.74 20.45 1.59
N SER A 260 -1.32 21.65 1.49
CA SER A 260 -2.57 21.88 0.77
C SER A 260 -2.31 21.88 -0.73
N PHE A 261 -2.86 20.88 -1.41
CA PHE A 261 -2.88 20.83 -2.87
C PHE A 261 -4.13 20.15 -3.42
N VAL A 262 -4.36 20.38 -4.70
CA VAL A 262 -5.35 19.71 -5.55
C VAL A 262 -4.69 19.20 -6.83
N LEU A 263 -5.22 18.12 -7.39
CA LEU A 263 -4.94 17.71 -8.76
C LEU A 263 -6.16 17.96 -9.62
N VAL A 264 -5.93 18.51 -10.81
CA VAL A 264 -6.95 18.71 -11.83
C VAL A 264 -6.58 17.95 -13.10
N ASP A 265 -7.59 17.47 -13.81
CA ASP A 265 -7.40 16.74 -15.06
C ASP A 265 -7.59 17.68 -16.27
N PRO A 266 -6.52 17.98 -17.03
CA PRO A 266 -6.61 18.85 -18.21
C PRO A 266 -7.34 18.21 -19.40
N LEU A 267 -7.55 16.89 -19.40
CA LEU A 267 -8.23 16.18 -20.49
C LEU A 267 -9.74 16.34 -20.44
N TRP A 268 -10.28 16.73 -19.27
CA TRP A 268 -11.69 16.93 -19.06
C TRP A 268 -12.09 18.38 -19.29
N HIS A 269 -13.31 18.57 -19.80
CA HIS A 269 -13.87 19.90 -19.95
C HIS A 269 -13.83 20.62 -18.60
N ASP A 270 -13.39 21.88 -18.65
CA ASP A 270 -13.34 22.76 -17.48
C ASP A 270 -12.27 22.43 -16.41
N MET A 271 -11.34 21.50 -16.67
CA MET A 271 -10.26 21.11 -15.74
C MET A 271 -10.74 20.84 -14.30
N PRO A 272 -11.61 19.83 -14.10
CA PRO A 272 -12.18 19.53 -12.81
C PRO A 272 -11.14 19.00 -11.83
N ILE A 273 -11.35 19.25 -10.54
CA ILE A 273 -10.56 18.66 -9.46
C ILE A 273 -10.87 17.16 -9.38
N ILE A 274 -9.83 16.34 -9.53
CA ILE A 274 -9.90 14.88 -9.40
C ILE A 274 -9.36 14.39 -8.06
N TYR A 275 -8.56 15.22 -7.36
CA TYR A 275 -8.07 14.92 -6.03
C TYR A 275 -7.91 16.21 -5.21
N ALA A 276 -8.32 16.15 -3.94
CA ALA A 276 -8.14 17.22 -2.97
C ALA A 276 -7.53 16.64 -1.68
N SER A 277 -6.38 17.21 -1.29
CA SER A 277 -5.68 16.86 -0.04
C SER A 277 -6.50 17.24 1.20
N ASP A 278 -6.28 16.55 2.32
CA ASP A 278 -6.94 16.89 3.59
C ASP A 278 -6.60 18.32 4.06
N ALA A 279 -5.38 18.79 3.78
CA ALA A 279 -4.97 20.15 4.11
C ALA A 279 -5.74 21.20 3.29
N PHE A 280 -6.06 20.91 2.03
CA PHE A 280 -6.90 21.79 1.21
C PHE A 280 -8.33 21.88 1.73
N LEU A 281 -8.92 20.74 2.11
CA LEU A 281 -10.27 20.72 2.68
C LEU A 281 -10.34 21.52 3.99
N LYS A 282 -9.32 21.39 4.84
CA LYS A 282 -9.21 22.18 6.08
C LYS A 282 -9.01 23.67 5.82
N LEU A 283 -8.16 24.02 4.85
CA LEU A 283 -7.86 25.41 4.50
C LEU A 283 -9.11 26.13 3.98
N THR A 284 -9.92 25.45 3.17
CA THR A 284 -11.05 26.06 2.46
C THR A 284 -12.40 25.86 3.15
N GLY A 285 -12.50 24.89 4.06
CA GLY A 285 -13.74 24.54 4.77
C GLY A 285 -14.74 23.72 3.95
N TYR A 286 -14.41 23.34 2.71
CA TYR A 286 -15.27 22.49 1.88
C TYR A 286 -15.07 21.01 2.18
N ALA A 287 -16.14 20.22 2.05
CA ALA A 287 -16.06 18.78 2.08
C ALA A 287 -15.59 18.22 0.73
N ARG A 288 -14.95 17.04 0.76
CA ARG A 288 -14.37 16.41 -0.44
C ARG A 288 -15.38 16.23 -1.57
N HIS A 289 -16.60 15.78 -1.26
CA HIS A 289 -17.66 15.57 -2.25
C HIS A 289 -18.17 16.88 -2.87
N GLU A 290 -17.95 18.02 -2.22
CA GLU A 290 -18.36 19.33 -2.73
C GLU A 290 -17.35 19.91 -3.72
N VAL A 291 -16.08 19.47 -3.67
CA VAL A 291 -14.99 20.01 -4.49
C VAL A 291 -14.60 19.13 -5.65
N LEU A 292 -14.71 17.80 -5.51
CA LEU A 292 -14.40 16.87 -6.60
C LEU A 292 -15.36 17.09 -7.79
N GLY A 293 -14.81 17.07 -9.01
CA GLY A 293 -15.57 17.33 -10.23
C GLY A 293 -15.80 18.81 -10.55
N LYS A 294 -15.44 19.74 -9.65
CA LYS A 294 -15.55 21.19 -9.89
C LYS A 294 -14.21 21.79 -10.27
N ASN A 295 -14.23 22.87 -11.04
CA ASN A 295 -13.06 23.70 -11.24
C ASN A 295 -12.75 24.55 -10.00
N CYS A 296 -11.47 24.74 -9.67
CA CYS A 296 -11.02 25.52 -8.50
C CYS A 296 -11.54 26.96 -8.40
N ARG A 297 -12.09 27.54 -9.48
CA ARG A 297 -12.63 28.90 -9.49
C ARG A 297 -13.77 29.15 -8.51
N PHE A 298 -14.37 28.12 -7.91
CA PHE A 298 -15.37 28.31 -6.85
C PHE A 298 -14.79 29.03 -5.61
N LEU A 299 -13.45 29.07 -5.47
CA LEU A 299 -12.77 29.85 -4.44
C LEU A 299 -12.64 31.34 -4.80
N ASN A 300 -12.98 31.74 -6.01
CA ASN A 300 -12.96 33.15 -6.41
C ASN A 300 -14.19 33.87 -5.85
N GLY A 301 -14.04 35.16 -5.58
CA GLY A 301 -15.13 36.01 -5.11
C GLY A 301 -14.94 37.47 -5.50
N PRO A 302 -15.70 38.40 -4.91
CA PRO A 302 -15.81 39.79 -5.40
C PRO A 302 -14.50 40.57 -5.45
N GLY A 303 -13.54 40.26 -4.59
CA GLY A 303 -12.24 40.92 -4.52
C GLY A 303 -11.10 40.13 -5.18
N THR A 304 -11.42 39.05 -5.90
CA THR A 304 -10.40 38.28 -6.64
C THR A 304 -9.93 39.08 -7.86
N ASP A 305 -8.63 39.32 -7.95
CA ASP A 305 -8.02 40.07 -9.06
C ASP A 305 -8.07 39.29 -10.38
N ASP A 306 -8.61 39.94 -11.42
CA ASP A 306 -8.73 39.38 -12.77
C ASP A 306 -7.38 39.26 -13.48
N GLU A 307 -6.39 40.11 -13.16
CA GLU A 307 -5.06 40.01 -13.77
C GLU A 307 -4.34 38.74 -13.30
N ALA A 308 -4.44 38.41 -12.00
CA ALA A 308 -3.94 37.14 -11.47
C ALA A 308 -4.59 35.93 -12.14
N ILE A 309 -5.91 35.97 -12.41
CA ILE A 309 -6.61 34.91 -13.16
C ILE A 309 -6.10 34.83 -14.61
N CYS A 310 -5.91 35.98 -15.26
CA CYS A 310 -5.37 36.06 -16.62
C CYS A 310 -3.96 35.45 -16.71
N GLN A 311 -3.09 35.77 -15.75
CA GLN A 311 -1.75 35.19 -15.63
C GLN A 311 -1.77 33.67 -15.46
N LEU A 312 -2.66 33.13 -14.62
CA LEU A 312 -2.85 31.69 -14.46
C LEU A 312 -3.29 31.04 -15.78
N ARG A 313 -4.29 31.60 -16.47
CA ARG A 313 -4.77 31.09 -17.76
C ARG A 313 -3.67 31.06 -18.82
N LYS A 314 -2.91 32.15 -18.95
CA LYS A 314 -1.75 32.23 -19.87
C LYS A 314 -0.70 31.16 -19.53
N SER A 315 -0.44 30.92 -18.25
CA SER A 315 0.55 29.94 -17.80
C SER A 315 0.12 28.50 -18.11
N VAL A 316 -1.16 28.17 -17.92
CA VAL A 316 -1.73 26.86 -18.28
C VAL A 316 -1.70 26.63 -19.79
N LEU A 317 -2.06 27.65 -20.59
CA LEU A 317 -1.98 27.57 -22.05
C LEU A 317 -0.53 27.41 -22.55
N ALA A 318 0.43 28.04 -21.88
CA ALA A 318 1.85 27.92 -22.19
C ALA A 318 2.51 26.66 -21.63
N GLU A 319 1.77 25.79 -20.93
CA GLU A 319 2.29 24.60 -20.24
C GLU A 319 3.44 24.90 -19.25
N LYS A 320 3.39 26.05 -18.58
CA LYS A 320 4.44 26.51 -17.65
C LYS A 320 3.94 26.53 -16.21
N ALA A 321 4.87 26.29 -15.28
CA ALA A 321 4.62 26.53 -13.87
C ALA A 321 4.52 28.04 -13.61
N SER A 322 3.66 28.42 -12.67
CA SER A 322 3.42 29.80 -12.33
C SER A 322 3.00 29.92 -10.88
N THR A 323 3.48 30.98 -10.23
CA THR A 323 3.11 31.31 -8.86
C THR A 323 2.42 32.67 -8.89
N VAL A 324 1.23 32.75 -8.31
CA VAL A 324 0.47 34.00 -8.20
C VAL A 324 -0.04 34.17 -6.79
N ARG A 325 -0.22 35.43 -6.40
CA ARG A 325 -0.92 35.79 -5.18
C ARG A 325 -2.35 36.17 -5.56
N ILE A 326 -3.34 35.43 -5.06
CA ILE A 326 -4.74 35.60 -5.42
C ILE A 326 -5.61 35.62 -4.16
N LEU A 327 -6.60 36.51 -4.11
CA LEU A 327 -7.57 36.54 -3.02
C LEU A 327 -8.62 35.43 -3.25
N ASN A 328 -8.75 34.53 -2.28
CA ASN A 328 -9.72 33.42 -2.32
C ASN A 328 -10.67 33.48 -1.13
N TYR A 329 -11.79 32.80 -1.25
CA TYR A 329 -12.88 32.76 -0.28
C TYR A 329 -13.14 31.33 0.17
N ARG A 330 -13.33 31.16 1.48
CA ARG A 330 -13.70 29.88 2.10
C ARG A 330 -15.20 29.67 2.02
N LYS A 331 -15.63 28.45 2.38
CA LYS A 331 -17.05 28.08 2.46
C LYS A 331 -17.87 28.98 3.38
N ASP A 332 -17.27 29.48 4.47
CA ASP A 332 -17.90 30.39 5.42
C ASP A 332 -17.95 31.86 4.94
N GLY A 333 -17.44 32.15 3.74
CA GLY A 333 -17.37 33.50 3.17
C GLY A 333 -16.14 34.31 3.61
N SER A 334 -15.32 33.81 4.54
CA SER A 334 -14.08 34.48 4.92
C SER A 334 -13.09 34.49 3.75
N SER A 335 -12.37 35.61 3.59
CA SER A 335 -11.33 35.73 2.57
C SER A 335 -9.95 35.37 3.12
N PHE A 336 -9.05 34.94 2.23
CA PHE A 336 -7.65 34.74 2.54
C PHE A 336 -6.76 34.97 1.31
N TRP A 337 -5.55 35.46 1.56
CA TRP A 337 -4.53 35.57 0.53
C TRP A 337 -3.94 34.20 0.25
N ASN A 338 -4.25 33.65 -0.92
CA ASN A 338 -3.73 32.38 -1.39
C ASN A 338 -2.49 32.65 -2.26
N HIS A 339 -1.32 32.27 -1.75
CA HIS A 339 -0.12 32.14 -2.56
C HIS A 339 -0.21 30.82 -3.32
N LEU A 340 -0.75 30.86 -4.54
CA LEU A 340 -1.07 29.70 -5.36
C LEU A 340 0.08 29.39 -6.32
N HIS A 341 0.64 28.19 -6.22
CA HIS A 341 1.58 27.66 -7.20
C HIS A 341 0.91 26.60 -8.06
N ILE A 342 0.89 26.80 -9.38
CA ILE A 342 0.41 25.82 -10.36
C ILE A 342 1.57 25.22 -11.15
N SER A 343 1.56 23.92 -11.37
CA SER A 343 2.59 23.23 -12.15
C SER A 343 2.02 22.08 -12.96
N PRO A 344 2.40 21.91 -14.25
CA PRO A 344 2.05 20.72 -15.00
C PRO A 344 2.80 19.50 -14.44
N VAL A 345 2.09 18.38 -14.34
CA VAL A 345 2.61 17.08 -13.92
C VAL A 345 2.58 16.16 -15.12
N ARG A 346 3.78 15.79 -15.61
CA ARG A 346 3.95 14.96 -16.79
C ARG A 346 4.06 13.48 -16.41
N ASN A 347 3.45 12.61 -17.21
CA ASN A 347 3.63 11.15 -17.11
C ASN A 347 5.01 10.72 -17.66
N ALA A 348 5.28 9.41 -17.71
CA ALA A 348 6.54 8.89 -18.24
C ALA A 348 6.74 9.15 -19.73
N SER A 349 5.67 9.36 -20.51
CA SER A 349 5.79 9.74 -21.93
C SER A 349 6.07 11.23 -22.15
N GLY A 350 6.18 12.02 -21.07
CA GLY A 350 6.41 13.46 -21.15
C GLY A 350 5.16 14.29 -21.45
N LYS A 351 3.99 13.66 -21.64
CA LYS A 351 2.70 14.35 -21.79
C LYS A 351 2.19 14.82 -20.43
N ILE A 352 1.50 15.96 -20.40
CA ILE A 352 0.83 16.43 -19.18
C ILE A 352 -0.28 15.44 -18.84
N ALA A 353 -0.16 14.81 -17.68
CA ALA A 353 -1.20 13.95 -17.12
C ALA A 353 -2.17 14.78 -16.28
N PHE A 354 -1.64 15.67 -15.44
CA PHE A 354 -2.44 16.47 -14.50
C PHE A 354 -1.82 17.86 -14.33
N TYR A 355 -2.58 18.79 -13.78
CA TYR A 355 -2.03 20.00 -13.15
C TYR A 355 -2.13 19.87 -11.64
N VAL A 356 -1.08 20.27 -10.93
CA VAL A 356 -1.10 20.41 -9.48
C VAL A 356 -1.24 21.88 -9.12
N GLY A 357 -2.17 22.20 -8.23
CA GLY A 357 -2.27 23.51 -7.59
C GLY A 357 -1.98 23.38 -6.11
N VAL A 358 -0.93 24.03 -5.62
CA VAL A 358 -0.54 24.07 -4.20
C VAL A 358 -0.98 25.40 -3.62
N GLN A 359 -1.90 25.36 -2.64
CA GLN A 359 -2.45 26.55 -1.99
C GLN A 359 -1.73 26.78 -0.67
N ARG A 360 -1.45 28.05 -0.35
CA ARG A 360 -0.89 28.45 0.94
C ARG A 360 -1.49 29.78 1.34
N GLU A 361 -2.04 29.84 2.54
CA GLU A 361 -2.47 31.10 3.13
C GLU A 361 -1.28 31.95 3.59
N GLU A 362 -1.37 33.25 3.34
CA GLU A 362 -0.38 34.24 3.75
C GLU A 362 -0.81 34.96 5.05
N GLY A 363 -0.13 34.68 6.18
CA GLY A 363 -0.33 35.31 7.53
C GLY A 363 -1.38 34.58 8.41
N CYS A 364 -1.35 34.57 9.75
CA CYS A 364 -0.79 35.47 10.78
C CYS A 364 0.62 35.11 11.33
N LYS A 365 1.34 36.12 11.84
CA LYS A 365 2.67 36.00 12.48
C LYS A 365 2.64 35.25 13.83
N ASN A 366 3.81 34.70 14.19
CA ASN A 366 4.25 34.00 15.44
C ASN A 366 4.06 32.47 15.36
N GLU A 367 5.05 31.58 15.47
CA GLU A 367 6.33 31.61 16.18
C GLU A 367 7.40 30.68 15.55
N CYS A 368 8.65 31.00 15.89
CA CYS A 368 9.84 30.14 15.94
C CYS A 368 10.58 29.85 14.63
N GLY A 369 11.89 30.16 14.69
CA GLY A 369 12.80 30.22 13.56
C GLY A 369 13.24 28.86 13.04
N ARG A 370 13.92 28.92 11.89
CA ARG A 370 14.43 27.78 11.10
C ARG A 370 13.35 26.99 10.34
N GLY A 371 12.40 27.69 9.74
CA GLY A 371 11.53 27.11 8.70
C GLY A 371 12.18 27.16 7.31
N LEU A 372 11.95 26.13 6.49
CA LEU A 372 12.26 26.17 5.06
C LEU A 372 11.57 27.37 4.40
N ASP A 373 12.23 27.95 3.40
CA ASP A 373 11.67 29.03 2.61
C ASP A 373 10.27 28.64 2.05
N PRO A 374 9.26 29.55 2.10
CA PRO A 374 7.89 29.23 1.67
C PRO A 374 7.77 28.65 0.27
N GLU A 375 8.59 29.11 -0.66
CA GLU A 375 8.62 28.60 -2.03
C GLU A 375 9.17 27.17 -2.06
N THR A 376 10.22 26.91 -1.28
CA THR A 376 10.79 25.57 -1.08
C THR A 376 9.76 24.56 -0.58
N VAL A 377 8.85 24.96 0.31
CA VAL A 377 7.77 24.08 0.81
C VAL A 377 6.76 23.74 -0.30
N GLN A 378 6.38 24.73 -1.11
CA GLN A 378 5.44 24.52 -2.22
C GLN A 378 6.05 23.66 -3.33
N LEU A 379 7.29 23.96 -3.72
CA LEU A 379 8.04 23.18 -4.70
C LEU A 379 8.30 21.76 -4.22
N GLY A 380 8.53 21.57 -2.91
CA GLY A 380 8.63 20.24 -2.29
C GLY A 380 7.35 19.42 -2.47
N ALA A 381 6.17 20.02 -2.25
CA ALA A 381 4.88 19.37 -2.49
C ALA A 381 4.69 19.01 -3.98
N VAL A 382 5.01 19.93 -4.89
CA VAL A 382 4.98 19.67 -6.35
C VAL A 382 5.91 18.52 -6.72
N GLY A 383 7.13 18.48 -6.16
CA GLY A 383 8.10 17.40 -6.36
C GLY A 383 7.54 16.05 -5.92
N ALA A 384 6.95 15.98 -4.72
CA ALA A 384 6.33 14.77 -4.21
C ALA A 384 5.16 14.29 -5.09
N VAL A 385 4.31 15.21 -5.57
CA VAL A 385 3.23 14.89 -6.51
C VAL A 385 3.78 14.38 -7.84
N LYS A 386 4.81 15.02 -8.40
CA LYS A 386 5.45 14.59 -9.66
C LYS A 386 6.04 13.18 -9.53
N VAL A 387 6.66 12.86 -8.40
CA VAL A 387 7.16 11.50 -8.12
C VAL A 387 6.01 10.50 -8.04
N ALA A 388 4.93 10.83 -7.33
CA ALA A 388 3.77 9.94 -7.20
C ALA A 388 3.11 9.63 -8.56
N VAL A 389 2.97 10.63 -9.44
CA VAL A 389 2.37 10.45 -10.78
C VAL A 389 3.31 9.70 -11.72
N ARG A 390 4.62 9.93 -11.68
CA ARG A 390 5.58 9.17 -12.50
C ARG A 390 5.58 7.67 -12.15
N GLY A 391 5.40 7.33 -10.87
CA GLY A 391 5.32 5.94 -10.41
C GLY A 391 4.13 5.15 -10.95
N LEU A 392 3.06 5.82 -11.43
CA LEU A 392 1.91 5.14 -12.06
C LEU A 392 2.23 4.57 -13.44
N SER A 393 3.08 5.25 -14.21
CA SER A 393 3.24 5.00 -15.65
C SER A 393 4.24 3.87 -15.95
N MET A 394 4.76 3.19 -14.94
CA MET A 394 5.65 2.02 -15.08
C MET A 394 4.88 0.69 -15.14
N GLY A 395 3.58 0.69 -14.88
CA GLY A 395 2.69 -0.43 -15.19
C GLY A 395 1.88 -0.11 -16.44
N VAL A 396 1.88 -1.01 -17.42
CA VAL A 396 1.15 -0.92 -18.70
C VAL A 396 1.86 -0.11 -19.80
N GLY A 397 2.88 -0.73 -20.40
CA GLY A 397 2.96 -0.72 -21.86
C GLY A 397 2.24 -1.97 -22.36
N PRO A 398 1.33 -1.90 -23.36
CA PRO A 398 0.90 -3.10 -24.04
C PRO A 398 2.14 -3.66 -24.75
N SER A 399 2.55 -4.87 -24.37
CA SER A 399 3.41 -5.69 -25.21
C SER A 399 2.66 -5.89 -26.52
N LYS A 400 3.02 -5.11 -27.55
CA LYS A 400 2.62 -5.40 -28.92
C LYS A 400 3.26 -6.74 -29.27
N SER A 401 2.43 -7.77 -29.37
CA SER A 401 2.73 -9.00 -30.09
C SER A 401 2.00 -8.93 -31.43
#